data_AF-A0AAW6H2Z8-F1
#
_entry.id   AF-A0AAW6H2Z8-F1
#
_cell.length_a   1.000
_cell.length_b   1.000
_cell.length_c   1.000
_cell.angle_alpha   90.00
_cell.angle_beta   90.00
_cell.angle_gamma   90.00
#
_symmetry.space_group_name_H-M   'P 1'
#
loop_
_entity.id
_entity.type
_entity.pdbx_description
1 polymer ?
#
loop_
_entity_poly.entity_id
_entity_poly.type
_entity_poly.pdbx_seq_one_letter_code
_entity_poly.pdbx_strand_id
1 'polypeptide(L)' 'VRVPLGIGRQNPQQYEITEGLQPGDWVITTGYDTFGEAEELIMK' A
#
# COMPACT_ATOMS: atom_id res chain seq x y z
N VAL A 1 0.69 12.01 -2.65
CA VAL A 1 1.98 11.67 -2.00
C VAL A 1 2.16 10.16 -1.94
N ARG A 2 3.08 9.61 -2.72
CA ARG A 2 3.45 8.19 -2.61
C ARG A 2 4.43 8.01 -1.46
N VAL A 3 4.07 7.18 -0.48
CA VAL A 3 4.96 6.86 0.64
C VAL A 3 5.82 5.66 0.23
N PRO A 4 7.16 5.78 0.24
CA PRO A 4 8.02 4.63 0.00
C PRO A 4 7.83 3.63 1.14
N LEU A 5 7.42 2.41 0.80
CA LEU A 5 7.25 1.30 1.75
C LEU A 5 8.42 0.32 1.61
N GLY A 6 8.98 -0.07 2.75
CA GLY A 6 9.93 -1.16 2.83
C GLY A 6 9.18 -2.48 2.98
N ILE A 7 9.35 -3.40 2.04
CA ILE A 7 8.76 -4.75 2.12
C ILE A 7 9.86 -5.73 2.50
N GLY A 8 9.62 -6.48 3.58
CA GLY A 8 10.49 -7.53 4.08
C GLY A 8 10.10 -8.90 3.53
N ARG A 9 9.81 -9.84 4.43
CA ARG A 9 9.44 -11.20 4.02
C ARG A 9 8.05 -11.20 3.41
N GLN A 10 7.91 -11.97 2.34
CA GLN A 10 6.63 -12.20 1.68
C GLN A 10 6.34 -13.70 1.61
N ASN A 11 5.07 -14.05 1.81
CA ASN A 11 4.53 -15.35 1.48
C ASN A 11 3.23 -15.13 0.65
N PRO A 12 2.67 -16.18 0.04
CA PRO A 12 1.49 -16.04 -0.83
C PRO A 12 0.24 -15.46 -0.15
N GLN A 13 0.21 -15.39 1.18
CA GLN A 13 -0.92 -14.88 1.95
C GLN A 13 -0.64 -13.51 2.58
N GLN A 14 0.62 -13.12 2.77
CA GLN A 14 1.02 -12.02 3.65
C GLN A 14 2.34 -11.37 3.21
N TYR A 15 2.41 -10.07 3.42
CA TYR A 15 3.61 -9.25 3.24
C TYR A 15 3.99 -8.61 4.57
N GLU A 16 5.27 -8.67 4.92
CA GLU A 16 5.83 -7.94 6.04
C GLU A 16 6.23 -6.54 5.60
N ILE A 17 5.73 -5.52 6.29
CA ILE A 17 6.11 -4.12 6.06
C ILE A 17 7.12 -3.72 7.13
N THR A 18 8.33 -3.38 6.70
CA THR A 18 9.44 -3.05 7.60
C THR A 18 9.55 -1.55 7.85
N GLU A 19 9.15 -0.72 6.88
CA GLU A 19 9.31 0.74 6.92
C GLU A 19 8.20 1.46 6.14
N GLY A 20 7.91 2.70 6.53
CA GLY A 20 7.05 3.62 5.78
C GLY A 20 5.57 3.60 6.13
N LEU A 21 5.07 2.59 6.86
CA LEU A 21 3.68 2.55 7.32
C LEU A 21 3.58 3.01 8.78
N GLN A 22 2.68 3.95 9.07
CA GLN A 22 2.38 4.40 10.42
C GLN A 22 1.06 3.81 10.93
N PRO A 23 0.90 3.64 12.25
CA PRO A 23 -0.40 3.28 12.81
C PRO A 23 -1.48 4.30 12.44
N GLY A 24 -2.53 3.85 11.76
CA GLY A 24 -3.62 4.71 11.26
C GLY A 24 -3.62 4.90 9.74
N ASP A 25 -2.56 4.46 9.05
CA ASP A 25 -2.50 4.49 7.59
C ASP A 25 -3.34 3.37 6.97
N TRP A 26 -3.92 3.67 5.82
CA TRP A 26 -4.76 2.74 5.06
C TRP A 26 -3.97 2.13 3.91
N VAL A 27 -3.98 0.80 3.84
CA VAL A 27 -3.31 0.05 2.77
C VAL A 27 -4.35 -0.44 1.77
N ILE A 28 -4.16 -0.09 0.50
CA ILE A 28 -5.00 -0.56 -0.60
C ILE A 28 -4.32 -1.79 -1.21
N THR A 29 -4.92 -2.97 -1.05
CA THR A 29 -4.35 -4.26 -1.48
C THR A 29 -4.92 -4.77 -2.80
N THR A 30 -5.95 -4.13 -3.34
CA THR A 30 -6.64 -4.56 -4.56
C THR A 30 -7.05 -3.37 -5.42
N GLY A 31 -7.13 -3.61 -6.73
CA GLY A 31 -7.67 -2.64 -7.67
C GLY A 31 -6.79 -1.42 -7.93
N TYR A 32 -5.45 -1.51 -7.81
CA TYR A 32 -4.56 -0.40 -8.21
C TYR A 32 -4.15 -0.48 -9.70
N ASP A 33 -4.19 -1.66 -10.30
CA ASP A 33 -3.80 -1.89 -11.70
C ASP A 33 -4.63 -1.07 -12.70
N THR A 34 -5.89 -0.75 -12.36
CA THR A 34 -6.80 0.05 -13.19
C THR A 34 -6.67 1.56 -12.97
N PHE A 35 -5.88 2.00 -11.97
CA PHE A 35 -5.80 3.41 -11.57
C PHE A 35 -4.54 4.14 -12.07
N GLY A 36 -3.59 3.43 -12.69
CA GLY A 36 -2.42 4.05 -13.33
C GLY A 36 -1.60 4.91 -12.36
N GLU A 37 -1.46 6.22 -12.66
CA GLU A 37 -0.76 7.22 -11.83
C GLU A 37 -1.66 7.97 -10.83
N ALA A 38 -2.91 7.55 -10.59
CA ALA A 38 -3.81 8.30 -9.72
C ALA A 38 -3.23 8.46 -8.29
N GLU A 39 -3.02 9.72 -7.89
CA GLU A 39 -2.33 10.08 -6.65
C GLU A 39 -3.28 10.25 -5.45
N GLU A 40 -4.59 10.16 -5.68
CA GLU A 40 -5.64 10.25 -4.65
C GLU A 40 -6.77 9.25 -4.90
N LEU A 41 -7.10 8.46 -3.88
CA LEU A 41 -8.32 7.67 -3.79
C LEU A 41 -9.28 8.36 -2.82
N ILE A 42 -10.46 8.77 -3.32
CA ILE A 42 -11.55 9.26 -2.47
C ILE A 42 -12.45 8.08 -2.11
N MET A 43 -12.39 7.64 -0.86
CA MET A 43 -13.34 6.66 -0.31
C MET A 43 -14.59 7.42 0.15
N LYS A 44 -15.77 7.08 -0.38
CA LYS A 44 -17.06 7.60 0.09
C LYS A 44 -17.60 6.78 1.25
#